data_AF-A0A969L3Z3-F1
#
_entry.id   AF-A0A969L3Z3-F1
#
_cell.length_a   1.000
_cell.length_b   1.000
_cell.length_c   1.000
_cell.angle_alpha   90.00
_cell.angle_beta   90.00
_cell.angle_gamma   90.00
#
_symmetry.space_group_name_H-M   'P 1'
#
loop_
_entity.id
_entity.type
_entity.pdbx_description
1 polymer ?
#
loop_
_entity_poly.entity_id
_entity_poly.type
_entity_poly.pdbx_seq_one_letter_code
_entity_poly.pdbx_strand_id
1 'polypeptide(L)' 'RTIRLWRLPDGKPLKTLTGHADALVGLALSPLPLPGDTGGWLLASASRDQTVRLWRRAGRETAATP' A
#
# COMPACT_ATOMS: atom_id res chain seq x y z
N ARG A 1 7.08 -13.04 4.02
CA ARG A 1 7.15 -12.12 5.19
C ARG A 1 7.12 -10.63 4.86
N THR A 2 7.76 -10.15 3.78
CA THR A 2 7.91 -8.71 3.50
C THR A 2 7.30 -8.31 2.16
N ILE A 3 6.74 -7.11 2.08
CA ILE A 3 6.19 -6.52 0.86
C ILE A 3 7.00 -5.28 0.50
N ARG A 4 7.37 -5.12 -0.77
CA ARG A 4 8.09 -3.93 -1.25
C ARG A 4 7.21 -3.17 -2.25
N LEU A 5 7.08 -1.88 -2.00
CA LEU A 5 6.39 -0.95 -2.88
C LEU A 5 7.42 -0.18 -3.70
N TRP A 6 7.12 0.00 -4.99
CA TRP A 6 8.00 0.64 -5.95
C TRP A 6 7.24 1.75 -6.68
N ARG A 7 7.92 2.86 -6.96
CA ARG A 7 7.41 3.93 -7.83
C ARG A 7 7.75 3.57 -9.28
N LEU A 8 6.80 3.79 -10.17
CA LEU A 8 6.99 3.66 -11.61
C LEU A 8 6.94 5.05 -12.26
N PRO A 9 7.68 5.27 -13.37
CA PRO A 9 8.46 4.29 -14.13
C PRO A 9 9.90 4.09 -13.62
N ASP A 10 10.37 4.94 -12.71
CA ASP A 10 11.76 5.01 -12.25
C ASP A 10 12.22 3.83 -11.37
N GLY A 11 11.31 2.91 -11.04
CA GLY A 11 11.62 1.68 -10.30
C GLY A 11 12.18 1.96 -8.91
N LYS A 12 11.91 3.13 -8.33
CA LYS A 12 12.48 3.50 -7.02
C LYS A 12 11.71 2.83 -5.90
N PRO A 13 12.39 2.22 -4.91
CA PRO A 13 11.72 1.64 -3.76
C PRO A 13 11.08 2.76 -2.93
N LEU A 14 9.76 2.64 -2.72
CA LEU A 14 8.95 3.64 -2.03
C LEU A 14 8.86 3.32 -0.54
N LYS A 15 8.58 2.04 -0.23
CA LYS A 15 8.48 1.57 1.15
C LYS A 15 8.60 0.05 1.21
N THR A 16 9.18 -0.45 2.29
CA THR A 16 9.12 -1.87 2.64
C THR A 16 8.17 -2.04 3.82
N LEU A 17 7.21 -2.96 3.69
CA LEU A 17 6.24 -3.31 4.70
C LEU A 17 6.68 -4.63 5.34
N THR A 18 7.15 -4.54 6.57
CA THR A 18 7.57 -5.64 7.42
C THR A 18 6.51 -5.87 8.49
N GLY A 19 6.14 -7.12 8.76
CA GLY A 19 5.20 -7.42 9.85
C GLY A 19 4.58 -8.80 9.81
N HIS A 20 4.63 -9.49 8.68
CA HIS A 20 4.24 -10.90 8.64
C HIS A 20 5.35 -11.77 9.21
N ALA A 21 4.96 -12.75 10.03
CA ALA A 21 5.88 -13.70 10.64
C ALA A 21 6.25 -14.84 9.68
N ASP A 22 5.44 -15.05 8.63
CA ASP A 22 5.59 -16.17 7.69
C ASP A 22 5.46 -15.73 6.21
N ALA A 23 5.39 -16.71 5.31
CA ALA A 23 5.20 -16.57 3.89
C ALA A 23 3.88 -15.87 3.58
N LEU A 24 3.97 -14.90 2.66
CA LEU A 24 2.78 -14.25 2.13
C LEU A 24 2.11 -15.23 1.17
N VAL A 25 0.81 -15.40 1.31
CA VAL A 25 -0.01 -16.29 0.46
C VAL A 25 -0.91 -15.52 -0.49
N GLY A 26 -1.14 -14.23 -0.23
CA GLY A 26 -1.99 -13.40 -1.07
C GLY A 26 -1.71 -11.91 -0.89
N LEU A 27 -1.93 -11.16 -1.96
CA LEU A 27 -1.76 -9.71 -2.00
C LEU A 27 -2.82 -9.11 -2.93
N ALA A 28 -3.57 -8.13 -2.44
CA ALA A 28 -4.60 -7.44 -3.22
C ALA A 28 -4.44 -5.92 -3.07
N LEU A 29 -4.45 -5.20 -4.19
CA LEU A 29 -4.35 -3.74 -4.24
C LEU A 29 -5.69 -3.17 -4.71
N SER A 30 -6.21 -2.21 -3.96
CA SER A 30 -7.36 -1.39 -4.33
C SER A 30 -6.92 0.07 -4.45
N PRO A 31 -7.13 0.73 -5.60
CA PRO A 31 -7.06 2.18 -5.65
C PRO A 31 -8.19 2.74 -4.78
N LEU A 32 -7.88 3.70 -3.92
CA LEU A 32 -8.88 4.41 -3.13
C LEU A 32 -8.82 5.89 -3.56
N PRO A 33 -9.48 6.25 -4.68
CA PRO A 33 -9.59 7.65 -5.05
C PRO A 33 -10.52 8.35 -4.05
N LEU A 34 -9.99 9.29 -3.27
CA LEU A 34 -10.81 10.29 -2.58
C LEU A 34 -10.99 11.49 -3.52
N PRO A 35 -12.13 12.20 -3.49
CA PRO A 35 -12.31 13.44 -4.25
C PRO A 35 -11.19 14.43 -3.89
N GLY A 36 -10.41 14.88 -4.87
CA GLY A 36 -9.26 15.77 -4.66
C GLY A 36 -7.94 15.08 -4.30
N ASP A 37 -7.90 13.75 -4.30
CA ASP A 37 -6.70 12.96 -3.99
C ASP A 37 -6.29 12.09 -5.18
N THR A 38 -5.07 12.29 -5.68
CA THR A 38 -4.57 11.64 -6.90
C THR A 38 -3.77 10.35 -6.65
N GLY A 39 -3.74 9.80 -5.43
CA GLY A 39 -2.76 8.74 -5.14
C GLY A 39 -3.02 7.80 -3.97
N GLY A 40 -4.22 7.85 -3.38
CA GLY A 40 -4.64 6.93 -2.32
C GLY A 40 -4.74 5.47 -2.76
N TRP A 41 -4.27 4.56 -1.90
CA TRP A 41 -4.47 3.12 -2.11
C TRP A 41 -4.63 2.36 -0.79
N LEU A 42 -5.34 1.24 -0.90
CA LEU A 42 -5.49 0.23 0.14
C LEU A 42 -4.90 -1.08 -0.37
N LEU A 43 -4.02 -1.67 0.42
CA LEU A 43 -3.37 -2.94 0.14
C LEU A 43 -3.74 -3.93 1.23
N ALA A 44 -4.22 -5.11 0.85
CA ALA A 44 -4.41 -6.24 1.74
C ALA A 44 -3.34 -7.29 1.50
N SER A 45 -2.77 -7.82 2.57
CA SER A 45 -1.83 -8.94 2.51
C SER A 45 -2.23 -10.06 3.45
N ALA A 46 -2.29 -11.28 2.91
CA ALA A 46 -2.56 -12.50 3.65
C ALA A 46 -1.27 -13.31 3.80
N SER A 47 -1.09 -13.95 4.96
CA SER A 47 0.11 -14.71 5.30
C SER A 47 -0.24 -16.05 5.94
N ARG A 48 0.70 -17.00 5.85
CA ARG A 48 0.61 -18.30 6.56
C ARG A 48 0.66 -18.17 8.07
N ASP A 49 1.04 -17.00 8.59
CA ASP A 49 0.95 -16.66 10.02
C ASP A 49 -0.49 -16.48 10.52
N GLN A 50 -1.49 -16.89 9.74
CA GLN A 50 -2.93 -16.80 10.03
C GLN A 50 -3.43 -15.36 10.19
N THR A 51 -2.69 -14.37 9.69
CA THR A 51 -3.11 -12.96 9.72
C THR A 51 -3.32 -12.38 8.33
N VAL A 52 -4.27 -11.45 8.28
CA VAL A 52 -4.43 -10.50 7.18
C VAL A 52 -4.06 -9.11 7.69
N ARG A 53 -3.22 -8.40 6.96
CA ARG A 53 -2.82 -7.02 7.27
C ARG A 53 -3.32 -6.09 6.18
N LEU A 54 -3.87 -4.95 6.61
CA LEU A 54 -4.26 -3.87 5.72
C LEU A 54 -3.26 -2.73 5.82
N TRP A 55 -2.82 -2.24 4.66
CA TRP A 55 -1.88 -1.15 4.51
C TRP A 55 -2.57 -0.06 3.71
N ARG A 56 -2.71 1.13 4.31
CA ARG A 56 -3.29 2.29 3.63
C ARG A 56 -2.21 3.32 3.36
N ARG A 57 -2.34 3.98 2.22
CA ARG A 57 -1.68 5.25 1.94
C ARG A 57 -2.78 6.25 1.62
N ALA A 58 -2.94 7.25 2.47
CA ALA A 58 -3.65 8.47 2.07
C ALA A 58 -2.80 9.12 0.97
N GLY A 59 -3.40 9.55 -0.12
CA GLY A 59 -2.67 10.41 -1.02
C GLY A 59 -2.56 11.80 -0.40
N ARG A 60 -1.98 12.71 -1.18
CA ARG A 60 -1.94 14.11 -0.76
C ARG A 60 -3.23 14.74 -1.19
N GLU A 61 -3.97 15.27 -0.22
CA GLU A 61 -4.91 16.36 -0.48
C GLU A 61 -4.07 17.51 -1.03
N THR A 62 -4.22 17.82 -2.32
CA THR A 62 -3.80 19.13 -2.81
C THR A 62 -4.76 20.12 -2.18
N ALA A 63 -4.41 20.64 -1.00
CA ALA A 63 -5.07 21.81 -0.46
C ALA A 63 -4.91 22.93 -1.49
N ALA A 64 -5.95 23.12 -2.30
CA ALA A 64 -6.11 24.34 -3.08
C ALA A 64 -6.35 25.44 -2.05
N THR A 65 -5.33 26.26 -1.82
CA THR A 65 -5.44 27.48 -1.03
C THR A 65 -6.44 28.41 -1.73
N PRO A 66 -7.42 29.01 -1.02
CA PRO A 66 -8.32 30.01 -1.58
C PRO A 66 -7.59 31.31 -1.96
#